data_AF-A0A9R1I6M6-F1
#
_entry.id   AF-A0A9R1I6M6-F1
#
_cell.length_a   1.000
_cell.length_b   1.000
_cell.length_c   1.000
_cell.angle_alpha   90.00
_cell.angle_beta   90.00
_cell.angle_gamma   90.00
#
_symmetry.space_group_name_H-M   'P 1'
#
loop_
_entity.id
_entity.type
_entity.pdbx_description
1 polymer ?
#
loop_
_entity_poly.entity_id
_entity_poly.type
_entity_poly.pdbx_seq_one_letter_code
_entity_poly.pdbx_strand_id
1 'polypeptide(L)'
;MPLPSSSSAAAVAAGPAASPLAARSRGRLLRARSGHAAVRCQRVDPVRLRAVNGSPPCVPLSDRSPWTPATMPIFGDANIRKDDTRLRIFSGTANPSLAQEIASYMGLELGKVNIKRFADGEIYVQLQESVRGCNVFLVQPSCPPANENLMELLIMIDACRRASAKNITAVIPYFGYARADRKSQGRESIAAKLVANMITEAGANRVLVCDLHSSQAMGYFDIPVDHVYGQPVILDYLASKTISSNDLVVVSPDVGGVARARAFAKKLSDAPLAIVDKRRHGHNVAEVMNLIGDVRGKVAVMMDDMIDTAGTIAKGAELLHQEGAREVYACCTHAVFSPPAIERLSSGLFQEVIITNTIPLKEEKNFPQLTILSVANLLGETIWRVHDDCSVGHAPYSTLDID
;
A
#
# COMPACT_ATOMS: atom_id res chain seq x y z
N MET A 1 68.57 -7.54 -3.17
CA MET A 1 69.14 -6.18 -3.04
C MET A 1 68.00 -5.16 -2.96
N PRO A 2 68.15 -4.08 -2.18
CA PRO A 2 67.07 -3.49 -1.39
C PRO A 2 66.69 -2.04 -1.77
N LEU A 3 65.41 -1.67 -1.52
CA LEU A 3 64.86 -0.39 -0.98
C LEU A 3 65.29 0.98 -1.58
N PRO A 4 64.73 2.16 -1.20
CA PRO A 4 63.68 2.46 -0.19
C PRO A 4 62.60 3.54 -0.57
N SER A 5 61.65 3.70 0.38
CA SER A 5 61.01 4.96 0.88
C SER A 5 60.02 5.72 -0.03
N SER A 6 58.89 6.24 0.46
CA SER A 6 58.71 6.94 1.74
C SER A 6 57.26 6.88 2.28
N SER A 7 57.20 6.87 3.60
CA SER A 7 56.03 7.07 4.46
C SER A 7 55.80 8.56 4.75
N SER A 8 54.57 8.92 5.11
CA SER A 8 54.28 10.09 5.96
C SER A 8 52.94 9.89 6.66
N ALA A 9 53.03 9.43 7.90
CA ALA A 9 52.00 9.57 8.91
C ALA A 9 52.23 10.88 9.69
N ALA A 10 51.16 11.55 10.09
CA ALA A 10 51.20 12.56 11.14
C ALA A 10 50.01 12.35 12.09
N ALA A 11 50.30 11.74 13.24
CA ALA A 11 49.65 12.03 14.52
C ALA A 11 50.28 13.34 15.07
N VAL A 12 49.80 14.12 16.03
CA VAL A 12 49.18 13.88 17.33
C VAL A 12 48.66 15.25 17.82
N ALA A 13 47.54 15.31 18.54
CA ALA A 13 47.42 16.22 19.68
C ALA A 13 46.35 15.68 20.65
N ALA A 14 46.80 15.36 21.86
CA ALA A 14 46.01 14.83 22.96
C ALA A 14 45.93 15.85 24.10
N GLY A 15 44.74 15.91 24.73
CA GLY A 15 44.54 16.19 26.16
C GLY A 15 43.98 17.57 26.54
N PRO A 16 43.42 17.72 27.76
CA PRO A 16 43.26 16.73 28.82
C PRO A 16 41.81 16.54 29.33
N ALA A 17 41.67 15.50 30.16
CA ALA A 17 40.48 15.11 30.91
C ALA A 17 40.19 16.04 32.09
N ALA A 18 38.90 16.19 32.43
CA ALA A 18 38.45 16.57 33.78
C ALA A 18 37.02 16.04 34.04
N SER A 19 36.92 15.17 35.05
CA SER A 19 35.74 14.86 35.88
C SER A 19 36.27 14.77 37.32
N PRO A 20 35.49 14.79 38.41
CA PRO A 20 34.03 14.93 38.55
C PRO A 20 33.63 16.03 39.58
N LEU A 21 32.37 16.47 39.62
CA LEU A 21 31.81 17.14 40.80
C LEU A 21 30.36 16.71 41.03
N ALA A 22 30.18 15.93 42.09
CA ALA A 22 28.90 15.58 42.68
C ALA A 22 28.31 16.79 43.40
N ALA A 23 27.06 17.13 43.13
CA ALA A 23 26.25 17.96 44.00
C ALA A 23 24.92 17.25 44.28
N ARG A 24 24.84 16.71 45.49
CA ARG A 24 23.59 16.30 46.15
C ARG A 24 22.68 17.52 46.26
N SER A 25 21.42 17.39 45.84
CA SER A 25 20.33 18.10 46.52
C SER A 25 19.16 17.16 46.74
N ARG A 26 18.72 17.13 47.99
CA ARG A 26 17.61 16.34 48.55
C ARG A 26 16.31 17.14 48.45
N GLY A 27 15.20 16.42 48.29
CA GLY A 27 13.85 16.88 48.63
C GLY A 27 13.12 17.50 47.44
N ARG A 28 11.90 17.11 47.08
CA ARG A 28 10.77 16.64 47.90
C ARG A 28 9.91 15.68 47.07
N LEU A 29 9.54 14.56 47.68
CA LEU A 29 8.35 13.81 47.29
C LEU A 29 7.12 14.71 47.45
N LEU A 30 6.38 14.93 46.36
CA LEU A 30 4.99 15.34 46.42
C LEU A 30 4.13 14.19 45.91
N ARG A 31 3.51 13.53 46.90
CA ARG A 31 2.43 12.56 46.77
C ARG A 31 1.23 13.28 46.15
N ALA A 32 0.94 13.04 44.88
CA ALA A 32 -0.35 13.39 44.29
C ALA A 32 -1.28 12.18 44.38
N ARG A 33 -2.41 12.40 45.06
CA ARG A 33 -3.44 11.42 45.37
C ARG A 33 -4.13 10.91 44.11
N SER A 34 -4.45 9.62 44.13
CA SER A 34 -5.44 8.96 43.30
C SER A 34 -6.78 9.71 43.34
N GLY A 35 -7.20 10.24 42.20
CA GLY A 35 -8.57 10.67 41.94
C GLY A 35 -9.08 9.95 40.71
N HIS A 36 -9.94 8.95 40.90
CA HIS A 36 -10.75 8.39 39.83
C HIS A 36 -11.74 9.45 39.36
N ALA A 37 -11.53 10.00 38.16
CA ALA A 37 -12.57 10.68 37.40
C ALA A 37 -13.03 9.72 36.30
N ALA A 38 -14.13 9.01 36.57
CA ALA A 38 -14.80 8.18 35.58
C ALA A 38 -15.40 9.11 34.50
N VAL A 39 -14.81 9.11 33.30
CA VAL A 39 -15.41 9.72 32.12
C VAL A 39 -16.53 8.78 31.65
N ARG A 40 -17.77 9.14 31.99
CA ARG A 40 -18.98 8.49 31.49
C ARG A 40 -19.14 8.86 30.01
N CYS A 41 -18.76 7.96 29.11
CA CYS A 41 -19.18 8.04 27.72
C CYS A 41 -20.68 7.71 27.65
N GLN A 42 -21.51 8.70 27.33
CA GLN A 42 -22.94 8.49 27.07
C GLN A 42 -23.08 7.68 25.79
N ARG A 43 -23.42 6.41 25.96
CA ARG A 43 -23.79 5.48 24.90
C ARG A 43 -25.12 5.96 24.33
N VAL A 44 -25.13 6.37 23.06
CA VAL A 44 -26.37 6.63 22.32
C VAL A 44 -27.04 5.28 22.08
N ASP A 45 -28.28 5.15 22.55
CA ASP A 45 -29.07 3.92 22.42
C ASP A 45 -29.35 3.59 20.94
N PRO A 46 -29.19 2.32 20.50
CA PRO A 46 -29.66 1.91 19.19
C PRO A 46 -31.19 1.88 19.17
N VAL A 47 -31.75 2.51 18.14
CA VAL A 47 -33.18 2.54 17.83
C VAL A 47 -33.76 1.12 17.86
N ARG A 48 -34.75 0.91 18.73
CA ARG A 48 -35.53 -0.33 18.84
C ARG A 48 -36.32 -0.58 17.56
N LEU A 49 -35.90 -1.53 16.74
CA LEU A 49 -36.78 -2.17 15.75
C LEU A 49 -37.64 -3.21 16.47
N ARG A 50 -38.96 -2.99 16.49
CA ARG A 50 -39.95 -3.95 17.00
C ARG A 50 -39.99 -5.17 16.08
N ALA A 51 -39.67 -6.33 16.64
CA ALA A 51 -39.98 -7.62 16.04
C ALA A 51 -41.49 -7.88 16.10
N VAL A 52 -42.09 -8.31 14.99
CA VAL A 52 -43.43 -8.91 14.94
C VAL A 52 -43.24 -10.33 14.42
N ASN A 53 -43.46 -11.32 15.31
CA ASN A 53 -43.67 -12.77 15.09
C ASN A 53 -42.57 -13.49 14.26
N GLY A 54 -41.77 -14.44 14.75
CA GLY A 54 -42.08 -15.55 15.64
C GLY A 54 -41.97 -16.90 14.90
N SER A 55 -40.74 -17.30 14.50
CA SER A 55 -40.22 -18.67 14.26
C SER A 55 -39.11 -18.68 13.16
N PRO A 56 -38.05 -19.49 13.27
CA PRO A 56 -36.91 -19.46 12.35
C PRO A 56 -37.12 -20.41 11.16
N PRO A 57 -36.65 -20.10 9.94
CA PRO A 57 -36.51 -21.13 8.91
C PRO A 57 -35.04 -21.54 8.78
N CYS A 58 -34.75 -22.78 9.17
CA CYS A 58 -33.63 -23.55 8.63
C CYS A 58 -34.06 -24.18 7.30
N VAL A 59 -33.40 -23.90 6.16
CA VAL A 59 -33.32 -24.81 4.99
C VAL A 59 -32.13 -24.41 4.07
N PRO A 60 -31.69 -25.23 3.10
CA PRO A 60 -30.42 -25.96 3.12
C PRO A 60 -29.40 -25.52 2.04
N LEU A 61 -28.19 -26.07 2.10
CA LEU A 61 -27.18 -25.99 1.03
C LEU A 61 -27.60 -26.83 -0.20
N SER A 62 -27.86 -26.18 -1.33
CA SER A 62 -27.45 -26.65 -2.66
C SER A 62 -27.72 -25.62 -3.76
N ASP A 63 -26.82 -25.64 -4.73
CA ASP A 63 -26.87 -25.10 -6.10
C ASP A 63 -26.28 -23.72 -6.44
N ARG A 64 -25.40 -23.82 -7.44
CA ARG A 64 -24.55 -22.81 -8.06
C ARG A 64 -25.39 -21.82 -8.87
N SER A 65 -25.21 -20.52 -8.64
CA SER A 65 -25.66 -19.43 -9.50
C SER A 65 -24.81 -18.16 -9.26
N PRO A 66 -24.58 -17.28 -10.26
CA PRO A 66 -23.56 -16.24 -10.21
C PRO A 66 -23.86 -15.17 -9.16
N TRP A 67 -22.79 -14.71 -8.51
CA TRP A 67 -22.81 -13.66 -7.49
C TRP A 67 -23.61 -12.44 -7.95
N THR A 68 -24.71 -12.17 -7.25
CA THR A 68 -25.36 -10.86 -7.21
C THR A 68 -24.88 -10.16 -5.95
N PRO A 69 -24.41 -8.90 -6.00
CA PRO A 69 -23.95 -8.20 -4.80
C PRO A 69 -25.15 -7.75 -3.98
N ALA A 70 -25.58 -8.58 -3.03
CA ALA A 70 -26.57 -8.20 -2.04
C ALA A 70 -25.90 -7.46 -0.87
N THR A 71 -26.40 -6.25 -0.61
CA THR A 71 -26.24 -5.45 0.61
C THR A 71 -24.85 -4.87 0.91
N MET A 72 -24.45 -3.90 0.08
CA MET A 72 -23.69 -2.73 0.56
C MET A 72 -24.64 -1.83 1.37
N PRO A 73 -24.21 -1.23 2.51
CA PRO A 73 -24.97 -0.17 3.13
C PRO A 73 -25.01 1.02 2.16
N ILE A 74 -26.20 1.26 1.60
CA ILE A 74 -26.49 2.50 0.86
C ILE A 74 -26.37 3.62 1.90
N PHE A 75 -25.31 4.43 1.81
CA PHE A 75 -25.30 5.73 2.46
C PHE A 75 -26.48 6.51 1.90
N GLY A 76 -27.49 6.71 2.76
CA GLY A 76 -28.76 7.29 2.39
C GLY A 76 -28.61 8.67 1.80
N ASP A 77 -29.23 8.86 0.63
CA ASP A 77 -29.93 10.05 0.15
C ASP A 77 -29.50 11.40 0.76
N ALA A 78 -28.22 11.73 0.62
CA ALA A 78 -27.82 13.12 0.49
C ALA A 78 -27.97 13.46 -0.99
N ASN A 79 -28.94 14.31 -1.29
CA ASN A 79 -29.22 14.85 -2.62
C ASN A 79 -28.04 15.74 -3.07
N ILE A 80 -26.89 15.12 -3.36
CA ILE A 80 -25.71 15.77 -3.94
C ILE A 80 -26.11 16.14 -5.36
N ARG A 81 -26.25 17.45 -5.61
CA ARG A 81 -26.52 17.97 -6.94
C ARG A 81 -25.46 17.42 -7.89
N LYS A 82 -25.90 16.59 -8.84
CA LYS A 82 -25.09 15.92 -9.88
C LYS A 82 -24.28 16.89 -10.75
N ASP A 83 -24.56 18.20 -10.67
CA ASP A 83 -23.96 19.27 -11.47
C ASP A 83 -22.96 20.18 -10.72
N ASP A 84 -22.74 20.01 -9.40
CA ASP A 84 -21.99 21.00 -8.61
C ASP A 84 -20.58 20.55 -8.17
N THR A 85 -20.22 19.28 -8.35
CA THR A 85 -18.85 18.85 -8.10
C THR A 85 -18.03 19.07 -9.37
N ARG A 86 -17.12 20.06 -9.34
CA ARG A 86 -16.07 20.23 -10.37
C ARG A 86 -15.04 19.09 -10.34
N LEU A 87 -15.43 17.89 -9.91
CA LEU A 87 -14.60 16.69 -9.76
C LEU A 87 -14.76 15.82 -11.02
N ARG A 88 -13.66 15.43 -11.64
CA ARG A 88 -13.66 14.48 -12.77
C ARG A 88 -12.65 13.36 -12.52
N ILE A 89 -13.05 12.11 -12.74
CA ILE A 89 -12.18 10.94 -12.64
C ILE A 89 -12.01 10.36 -14.04
N PHE A 90 -10.78 10.24 -14.51
CA PHE A 90 -10.47 9.54 -15.77
C PHE A 90 -9.61 8.32 -15.45
N SER A 91 -9.79 7.27 -16.24
CA SER A 91 -8.92 6.10 -16.23
C SER A 91 -7.99 6.16 -17.43
N GLY A 92 -6.73 5.77 -17.24
CA GLY A 92 -5.94 5.26 -18.37
C GLY A 92 -6.29 3.79 -18.64
N THR A 93 -5.49 3.15 -19.48
CA THR A 93 -5.68 1.76 -19.94
C THR A 93 -5.09 0.73 -19.00
N ALA A 94 -4.27 1.14 -18.01
CA ALA A 94 -3.55 0.20 -17.16
C ALA A 94 -4.45 -0.52 -16.15
N ASN A 95 -5.49 0.11 -15.60
CA ASN A 95 -6.43 -0.57 -14.68
C ASN A 95 -7.83 0.05 -14.69
N PRO A 96 -8.57 -0.08 -15.81
CA PRO A 96 -9.91 0.50 -15.95
C PRO A 96 -10.93 -0.09 -14.98
N SER A 97 -10.77 -1.36 -14.56
CA SER A 97 -11.65 -1.99 -13.57
C SER A 97 -11.60 -1.25 -12.23
N LEU A 98 -10.41 -1.05 -11.68
CA LEU A 98 -10.26 -0.33 -10.41
C LEU A 98 -10.74 1.12 -10.52
N ALA A 99 -10.44 1.81 -11.63
CA ALA A 99 -10.93 3.17 -11.84
C ALA A 99 -12.47 3.24 -11.84
N GLN A 100 -13.13 2.26 -12.47
CA GLN A 100 -14.58 2.17 -12.49
C GLN A 100 -15.16 1.84 -11.11
N GLU A 101 -14.51 0.97 -10.34
CA GLU A 101 -14.92 0.67 -8.95
C GLU A 101 -14.80 1.92 -8.06
N ILE A 102 -13.73 2.71 -8.20
CA ILE A 102 -13.54 3.98 -7.48
C ILE A 102 -14.66 4.96 -7.84
N ALA A 103 -14.95 5.14 -9.13
CA ALA A 103 -16.00 6.05 -9.58
C ALA A 103 -17.38 5.62 -9.06
N SER A 104 -17.69 4.32 -9.14
CA SER A 104 -18.93 3.75 -8.62
C SER A 104 -19.08 3.94 -7.10
N TYR A 105 -18.01 3.74 -6.33
CA TYR A 105 -18.00 4.00 -4.88
C TYR A 105 -18.36 5.45 -4.56
N MET A 106 -17.85 6.39 -5.35
CA MET A 106 -18.12 7.83 -5.19
C MET A 106 -19.46 8.27 -5.79
N GLY A 107 -20.24 7.36 -6.39
CA GLY A 107 -21.49 7.71 -7.09
C GLY A 107 -21.29 8.52 -8.37
N LEU A 108 -20.11 8.41 -9.01
CA LEU A 108 -19.71 9.14 -10.21
C LEU A 108 -19.56 8.20 -11.42
N GLU A 109 -19.60 8.79 -12.61
CA GLU A 109 -19.22 8.12 -13.85
C GLU A 109 -17.78 8.46 -14.22
N LEU A 110 -17.07 7.53 -14.86
CA LEU A 110 -15.77 7.82 -15.43
C LEU A 110 -15.90 8.82 -16.57
N GLY A 111 -14.98 9.78 -16.58
CA GLY A 111 -14.88 10.74 -17.63
C GLY A 111 -14.51 10.11 -18.96
N LYS A 112 -15.01 10.69 -20.05
CA LYS A 112 -14.85 10.13 -21.39
C LYS A 112 -13.48 10.52 -21.96
N VAL A 113 -12.62 9.52 -22.18
CA VAL A 113 -11.31 9.69 -22.81
C VAL A 113 -11.13 8.70 -23.95
N ASN A 114 -10.60 9.16 -25.07
CA ASN A 114 -10.20 8.32 -26.18
C ASN A 114 -8.68 8.11 -26.11
N ILE A 115 -8.26 6.89 -25.81
CA ILE A 115 -6.85 6.48 -25.78
C ILE A 115 -6.65 5.43 -26.86
N LYS A 116 -5.74 5.69 -27.81
CA LYS A 116 -5.40 4.74 -28.88
C LYS A 116 -3.91 4.76 -29.15
N ARG A 117 -3.43 3.74 -29.85
CA ARG A 117 -2.06 3.66 -30.35
C ARG A 117 -2.03 3.92 -31.84
N PHE A 118 -1.11 4.75 -32.30
CA PHE A 118 -0.79 4.89 -33.72
C PHE A 118 -0.08 3.63 -34.23
N ALA A 119 0.07 3.50 -35.55
CA ALA A 119 0.61 2.29 -36.18
C ALA A 119 2.07 1.99 -35.77
N ASP A 120 2.81 3.01 -35.35
CA ASP A 120 4.19 2.95 -34.85
C ASP A 120 4.28 2.76 -33.31
N GLY A 121 3.15 2.70 -32.62
CA GLY A 121 3.07 2.49 -31.17
C GLY A 121 2.97 3.77 -30.33
N GLU A 122 3.04 4.96 -30.94
CA GLU A 122 2.84 6.23 -30.23
C GLU A 122 1.44 6.32 -29.60
N ILE A 123 1.35 7.00 -28.45
CA ILE A 123 0.11 7.09 -27.66
C ILE A 123 -0.63 8.36 -28.02
N TYR A 124 -1.89 8.21 -28.42
CA TYR A 124 -2.82 9.32 -28.59
C TYR A 124 -3.81 9.35 -27.44
N VAL A 125 -3.99 10.53 -26.85
CA VAL A 125 -4.99 10.79 -25.81
C VAL A 125 -5.84 12.00 -26.21
N GLN A 126 -7.16 11.86 -26.13
CA GLN A 126 -8.10 12.96 -26.31
C GLN A 126 -9.22 12.88 -25.28
N LEU A 127 -9.32 13.92 -24.43
CA LEU A 127 -10.47 14.13 -23.56
C LEU A 127 -11.71 14.41 -24.42
N GLN A 128 -12.80 13.69 -24.20
CA GLN A 128 -14.06 13.81 -24.95
C GLN A 128 -15.07 14.74 -24.24
N GLU A 129 -14.64 15.40 -23.17
CA GLU A 129 -15.44 16.36 -22.42
C GLU A 129 -14.57 17.50 -21.87
N SER A 130 -15.22 18.61 -21.51
CA SER A 130 -14.51 19.76 -20.95
C SER A 130 -14.05 19.48 -19.52
N VAL A 131 -12.76 19.69 -19.27
CA VAL A 131 -12.17 19.67 -17.93
C VAL A 131 -11.79 21.07 -17.43
N ARG A 132 -12.19 22.13 -18.15
CA ARG A 132 -11.82 23.51 -17.83
C ARG A 132 -12.29 23.88 -16.41
N GLY A 133 -11.35 24.25 -15.55
CA GLY A 133 -11.65 24.63 -14.17
C GLY A 133 -12.01 23.47 -13.23
N CYS A 134 -11.92 22.22 -13.69
CA CYS A 134 -12.20 21.03 -12.89
C CYS A 134 -10.98 20.56 -12.09
N ASN A 135 -11.25 19.92 -10.95
CA ASN A 135 -10.32 19.07 -10.21
C ASN A 135 -10.35 17.67 -10.86
N VAL A 136 -9.28 17.31 -11.56
CA VAL A 136 -9.16 16.07 -12.33
C VAL A 136 -8.33 15.06 -11.56
N PHE A 137 -8.82 13.82 -11.46
CA PHE A 137 -8.13 12.68 -10.89
C PHE A 137 -7.87 11.65 -12.00
N LEU A 138 -6.60 11.31 -12.21
CA LEU A 138 -6.18 10.38 -13.26
C LEU A 138 -5.76 9.06 -12.62
N VAL A 139 -6.58 8.01 -12.73
CA VAL A 139 -6.28 6.68 -12.20
C VAL A 139 -5.47 5.90 -13.24
N GLN A 140 -4.18 5.70 -12.95
CA GLN A 140 -3.28 4.98 -13.84
C GLN A 140 -2.08 4.41 -13.06
N PRO A 141 -2.07 3.11 -12.72
CA PRO A 141 -0.86 2.47 -12.21
C PRO A 141 0.21 2.36 -13.31
N SER A 142 1.49 2.44 -12.94
CA SER A 142 2.62 2.23 -13.86
C SER A 142 3.15 0.79 -13.79
N CYS A 143 2.22 -0.17 -13.83
CA CYS A 143 2.51 -1.61 -13.87
C CYS A 143 2.95 -2.08 -15.27
N PRO A 144 3.48 -3.31 -15.44
CA PRO A 144 3.86 -3.83 -16.74
C PRO A 144 2.71 -3.77 -17.78
N PRO A 145 2.94 -3.25 -19.00
CA PRO A 145 4.20 -2.71 -19.51
C PRO A 145 4.46 -1.28 -18.97
N ALA A 146 5.55 -1.14 -18.18
CA ALA A 146 5.72 -0.02 -17.25
C ALA A 146 5.99 1.32 -17.95
N ASN A 147 6.79 1.32 -19.01
CA ASN A 147 7.13 2.54 -19.75
C ASN A 147 5.90 3.11 -20.46
N GLU A 148 5.11 2.23 -21.07
CA GLU A 148 3.93 2.56 -21.87
C GLU A 148 2.82 3.12 -20.98
N ASN A 149 2.59 2.50 -19.83
CA ASN A 149 1.61 2.97 -18.85
C ASN A 149 2.04 4.29 -18.20
N LEU A 150 3.36 4.48 -17.97
CA LEU A 150 3.91 5.74 -17.50
C LEU A 150 3.76 6.85 -18.56
N MET A 151 4.16 6.60 -19.81
CA MET A 151 4.03 7.57 -20.91
C MET A 151 2.56 7.96 -21.12
N GLU A 152 1.64 7.01 -21.03
CA GLU A 152 0.21 7.29 -21.10
C GLU A 152 -0.26 8.23 -19.99
N LEU A 153 0.16 8.00 -18.74
CA LEU A 153 -0.12 8.92 -17.62
C LEU A 153 0.40 10.33 -17.91
N LEU A 154 1.65 10.47 -18.36
CA LEU A 154 2.26 11.77 -18.66
C LEU A 154 1.48 12.52 -19.75
N ILE A 155 1.06 11.82 -20.80
CA ILE A 155 0.28 12.40 -21.91
C ILE A 155 -1.14 12.78 -21.45
N MET A 156 -1.77 11.98 -20.58
CA MET A 156 -3.06 12.33 -19.96
C MET A 156 -2.96 13.58 -19.09
N ILE A 157 -1.89 13.71 -18.29
CA ILE A 157 -1.62 14.92 -17.48
C ILE A 157 -1.47 16.13 -18.40
N ASP A 158 -0.64 16.04 -19.45
CA ASP A 158 -0.42 17.15 -20.38
C ASP A 158 -1.72 17.55 -21.11
N ALA A 159 -2.54 16.59 -21.53
CA ALA A 159 -3.84 16.86 -22.14
C ALA A 159 -4.78 17.62 -21.19
N CYS A 160 -4.85 17.24 -19.91
CA CYS A 160 -5.64 17.94 -18.89
C CYS A 160 -5.12 19.36 -18.64
N ARG A 161 -3.79 19.52 -18.56
CA ARG A 161 -3.13 20.82 -18.36
C ARG A 161 -3.45 21.78 -19.49
N ARG A 162 -3.31 21.34 -20.75
CA ARG A 162 -3.62 22.16 -21.93
C ARG A 162 -5.11 22.45 -22.07
N ALA A 163 -5.97 21.54 -21.60
CA ALA A 163 -7.42 21.75 -21.52
C ALA A 163 -7.86 22.64 -20.35
N SER A 164 -6.92 23.28 -19.64
CA SER A 164 -7.17 24.22 -18.55
C SER A 164 -7.87 23.61 -17.33
N ALA A 165 -7.54 22.36 -16.98
CA ALA A 165 -7.90 21.80 -15.67
C ALA A 165 -7.38 22.70 -14.54
N LYS A 166 -8.15 22.84 -13.45
CA LYS A 166 -7.76 23.65 -12.28
C LYS A 166 -6.69 22.93 -11.47
N ASN A 167 -6.90 21.66 -11.18
CA ASN A 167 -5.98 20.79 -10.47
C ASN A 167 -5.94 19.41 -11.15
N ILE A 168 -4.77 18.80 -11.23
CA ILE A 168 -4.54 17.47 -11.79
C ILE A 168 -3.87 16.63 -10.70
N THR A 169 -4.60 15.65 -10.18
CA THR A 169 -4.09 14.67 -9.22
C THR A 169 -3.81 13.36 -9.96
N ALA A 170 -2.56 12.92 -9.95
CA ALA A 170 -2.20 11.60 -10.48
C ALA A 170 -2.46 10.55 -9.39
N VAL A 171 -3.45 9.68 -9.61
CA VAL A 171 -3.77 8.55 -8.74
C VAL A 171 -3.05 7.33 -9.30
N ILE A 172 -2.02 6.87 -8.61
CA ILE A 172 -1.10 5.82 -9.06
C ILE A 172 -1.17 4.65 -8.06
N PRO A 173 -2.14 3.73 -8.21
CA PRO A 173 -2.31 2.60 -7.30
C PRO A 173 -1.08 1.71 -7.16
N TYR A 174 -0.23 1.64 -8.19
CA TYR A 174 1.08 0.99 -8.13
C TYR A 174 2.13 1.88 -8.80
N PHE A 175 3.13 2.31 -8.03
CA PHE A 175 4.23 3.14 -8.51
C PHE A 175 5.37 2.26 -9.04
N GLY A 176 5.39 2.04 -10.35
CA GLY A 176 6.51 1.41 -11.06
C GLY A 176 7.83 2.15 -10.82
N TYR A 177 8.95 1.45 -11.00
CA TYR A 177 10.31 1.92 -10.67
C TYR A 177 10.59 2.19 -9.18
N ALA A 178 9.63 2.00 -8.27
CA ALA A 178 9.80 2.26 -6.83
C ALA A 178 10.98 1.53 -6.17
N ARG A 179 11.39 0.36 -6.71
CA ARG A 179 12.54 -0.42 -6.20
C ARG A 179 13.90 0.20 -6.53
N ALA A 180 13.96 1.13 -7.48
CA ALA A 180 15.17 1.86 -7.86
C ALA A 180 15.17 3.24 -7.20
N ASP A 181 15.06 3.25 -5.86
CA ASP A 181 14.95 4.44 -5.02
C ASP A 181 16.30 4.97 -4.52
N ARG A 182 17.36 4.17 -4.53
CA ARG A 182 18.70 4.58 -4.11
C ARG A 182 19.78 3.91 -4.95
N LYS A 183 21.00 4.45 -4.85
CA LYS A 183 22.20 3.83 -5.42
C LYS A 183 22.74 2.80 -4.44
N SER A 184 22.58 1.53 -4.75
CA SER A 184 23.21 0.42 -4.02
C SER A 184 24.67 0.25 -4.45
N GLN A 185 24.98 0.59 -5.70
CA GLN A 185 26.33 0.61 -6.24
C GLN A 185 26.66 1.94 -6.96
N GLY A 186 27.93 2.15 -7.23
CA GLY A 186 28.38 3.31 -8.02
C GLY A 186 27.74 3.29 -9.42
N ARG A 187 27.36 4.49 -9.91
CA ARG A 187 26.84 4.73 -11.28
C ARG A 187 25.47 4.12 -11.61
N GLU A 188 24.67 3.75 -10.60
CA GLU A 188 23.25 3.42 -10.79
C GLU A 188 22.38 4.69 -10.94
N SER A 189 21.25 4.56 -11.64
CA SER A 189 20.20 5.58 -11.68
C SER A 189 19.29 5.48 -10.46
N ILE A 190 18.65 6.60 -10.12
CA ILE A 190 17.54 6.62 -9.15
C ILE A 190 16.26 6.81 -9.97
N ALA A 191 15.80 5.72 -10.60
CA ALA A 191 14.70 5.77 -11.55
C ALA A 191 13.39 6.23 -10.90
N ALA A 192 13.15 5.91 -9.62
CA ALA A 192 11.99 6.41 -8.89
C ALA A 192 11.96 7.95 -8.84
N LYS A 193 13.10 8.63 -8.61
CA LYS A 193 13.21 10.09 -8.63
C LYS A 193 13.05 10.65 -10.05
N LEU A 194 13.60 9.98 -11.06
CA LEU A 194 13.40 10.37 -12.46
C LEU A 194 11.90 10.36 -12.83
N VAL A 195 11.19 9.29 -12.47
CA VAL A 195 9.74 9.17 -12.70
C VAL A 195 8.96 10.25 -11.95
N ALA A 196 9.30 10.51 -10.68
CA ALA A 196 8.69 11.59 -9.91
C ALA A 196 8.87 12.97 -10.57
N ASN A 197 10.07 13.25 -11.09
CA ASN A 197 10.34 14.48 -11.84
C ASN A 197 9.50 14.59 -13.10
N MET A 198 9.39 13.51 -13.88
CA MET A 198 8.60 13.51 -15.12
C MET A 198 7.11 13.77 -14.85
N ILE A 199 6.54 13.14 -13.82
CA ILE A 199 5.14 13.35 -13.43
C ILE A 199 4.90 14.81 -12.99
N THR A 200 5.83 15.35 -12.20
CA THR A 200 5.77 16.74 -11.75
C THR A 200 5.86 17.71 -12.93
N GLU A 201 6.83 17.53 -13.82
CA GLU A 201 7.08 18.39 -14.98
C GLU A 201 5.96 18.30 -16.05
N ALA A 202 5.34 17.12 -16.20
CA ALA A 202 4.15 16.97 -17.04
C ALA A 202 2.99 17.86 -16.57
N GLY A 203 2.98 18.25 -15.29
CA GLY A 203 2.04 19.20 -14.72
C GLY A 203 1.06 18.63 -13.70
N ALA A 204 1.40 17.51 -13.05
CA ALA A 204 0.62 17.06 -11.90
C ALA A 204 0.74 18.07 -10.75
N ASN A 205 -0.37 18.38 -10.10
CA ASN A 205 -0.40 19.25 -8.93
C ASN A 205 -0.28 18.48 -7.62
N ARG A 206 -0.64 17.20 -7.62
CA ARG A 206 -0.65 16.30 -6.46
C ARG A 206 -0.53 14.86 -6.95
N VAL A 207 0.01 13.99 -6.10
CA VAL A 207 0.11 12.55 -6.36
C VAL A 207 -0.56 11.78 -5.22
N LEU A 208 -1.37 10.79 -5.57
CA LEU A 208 -1.93 9.82 -4.63
C LEU A 208 -1.33 8.46 -4.99
N VAL A 209 -0.62 7.83 -4.08
CA VAL A 209 0.07 6.54 -4.28
C VAL A 209 -0.33 5.55 -3.20
N CYS A 210 -0.43 4.27 -3.56
CA CYS A 210 -0.67 3.20 -2.60
C CYS A 210 0.65 2.45 -2.31
N ASP A 211 0.94 2.20 -1.03
CA ASP A 211 2.05 1.38 -0.52
C ASP A 211 3.38 1.51 -1.29
N LEU A 212 3.99 2.70 -1.24
CA LEU A 212 5.34 2.89 -1.77
C LEU A 212 6.32 1.87 -1.19
N HIS A 213 7.20 1.36 -2.04
CA HIS A 213 8.26 0.44 -1.64
C HIS A 213 9.12 1.02 -0.50
N SER A 214 9.37 2.33 -0.60
CA SER A 214 10.19 3.12 0.30
C SER A 214 9.45 4.41 0.60
N SER A 215 9.13 4.67 1.87
CA SER A 215 8.38 5.87 2.26
C SER A 215 9.14 7.16 1.97
N GLN A 216 10.47 7.09 1.88
CA GLN A 216 11.34 8.19 1.48
C GLN A 216 11.05 8.69 0.06
N ALA A 217 10.47 7.84 -0.81
CA ALA A 217 10.12 8.24 -2.17
C ALA A 217 9.05 9.33 -2.23
N MET A 218 8.29 9.58 -1.16
CA MET A 218 7.43 10.76 -1.06
C MET A 218 8.23 12.06 -1.21
N GLY A 219 9.45 12.10 -0.66
CA GLY A 219 10.36 13.24 -0.78
C GLY A 219 10.98 13.42 -2.17
N TYR A 220 10.65 12.56 -3.14
CA TYR A 220 11.07 12.74 -4.53
C TYR A 220 10.17 13.70 -5.30
N PHE A 221 8.96 13.95 -4.81
CA PHE A 221 8.03 14.89 -5.40
C PHE A 221 8.19 16.26 -4.73
N ASP A 222 8.25 17.29 -5.56
CA ASP A 222 8.22 18.70 -5.11
C ASP A 222 6.77 19.22 -4.98
N ILE A 223 5.79 18.32 -5.10
CA ILE A 223 4.34 18.53 -5.00
C ILE A 223 3.77 17.63 -3.89
N PRO A 224 2.58 17.95 -3.32
CA PRO A 224 1.97 17.13 -2.28
C PRO A 224 1.76 15.68 -2.71
N VAL A 225 2.09 14.75 -1.81
CA VAL A 225 1.91 13.31 -2.00
C VAL A 225 1.04 12.75 -0.87
N ASP A 226 -0.09 12.15 -1.24
CA ASP A 226 -0.92 11.39 -0.34
C ASP A 226 -0.55 9.91 -0.46
N HIS A 227 0.13 9.39 0.56
CA HIS A 227 0.54 7.99 0.62
C HIS A 227 -0.50 7.17 1.39
N VAL A 228 -1.24 6.37 0.64
CA VAL A 228 -2.30 5.50 1.14
C VAL A 228 -1.72 4.12 1.44
N TYR A 229 -2.02 3.57 2.61
CA TYR A 229 -1.63 2.22 2.98
C TYR A 229 -2.77 1.24 2.65
N GLY A 230 -2.53 0.24 1.81
CA GLY A 230 -3.49 -0.81 1.46
C GLY A 230 -3.64 -1.88 2.54
N GLN A 231 -2.70 -1.92 3.48
CA GLN A 231 -2.69 -2.82 4.64
C GLN A 231 -4.06 -2.96 5.38
N PRO A 232 -4.85 -1.90 5.66
CA PRO A 232 -6.14 -2.03 6.32
C PRO A 232 -7.13 -2.93 5.58
N VAL A 233 -7.12 -2.92 4.24
CA VAL A 233 -7.99 -3.78 3.42
C VAL A 233 -7.68 -5.26 3.67
N ILE A 234 -6.39 -5.59 3.79
CA ILE A 234 -5.93 -6.96 4.08
C ILE A 234 -6.22 -7.33 5.54
N LEU A 235 -6.02 -6.39 6.48
CA LEU A 235 -6.31 -6.60 7.90
C LEU A 235 -7.79 -6.89 8.14
N ASP A 236 -8.69 -6.10 7.54
CA ASP A 236 -10.14 -6.29 7.67
C ASP A 236 -10.56 -7.67 7.13
N TYR A 237 -9.96 -8.08 6.01
CA TYR A 237 -10.19 -9.41 5.46
C TYR A 237 -9.68 -10.54 6.37
N LEU A 238 -8.47 -10.43 6.92
CA LEU A 238 -7.94 -11.42 7.86
C LEU A 238 -8.72 -11.46 9.17
N ALA A 239 -9.17 -10.31 9.69
CA ALA A 239 -10.00 -10.21 10.87
C ALA A 239 -11.39 -10.85 10.67
N SER A 240 -11.88 -10.86 9.43
CA SER A 240 -13.11 -11.58 9.08
C SER A 240 -12.95 -13.11 9.09
N LYS A 241 -11.70 -13.62 9.07
CA LYS A 241 -11.44 -15.05 9.23
C LYS A 241 -11.47 -15.41 10.72
N THR A 242 -12.07 -16.55 11.03
CA THR A 242 -12.17 -17.09 12.41
C THR A 242 -10.84 -17.70 12.88
N ILE A 243 -9.72 -16.99 12.70
CA ILE A 243 -8.40 -17.41 13.17
C ILE A 243 -8.19 -16.81 14.57
N SER A 244 -7.88 -17.65 15.54
CA SER A 244 -7.56 -17.20 16.90
C SER A 244 -6.33 -16.28 16.89
N SER A 245 -6.43 -15.12 17.53
CA SER A 245 -5.30 -14.17 17.64
C SER A 245 -4.08 -14.78 18.33
N ASN A 246 -4.28 -15.74 19.23
CA ASN A 246 -3.19 -16.45 19.91
C ASN A 246 -2.44 -17.46 19.02
N ASP A 247 -3.05 -17.83 17.89
CA ASP A 247 -2.48 -18.81 16.95
C ASP A 247 -1.71 -18.14 15.81
N LEU A 248 -1.73 -16.81 15.73
CA LEU A 248 -1.16 -16.06 14.60
C LEU A 248 0.29 -15.67 14.87
N VAL A 249 1.09 -15.62 13.80
CA VAL A 249 2.41 -14.99 13.78
C VAL A 249 2.55 -14.25 12.46
N VAL A 250 2.93 -12.98 12.53
CA VAL A 250 3.22 -12.19 11.32
C VAL A 250 4.68 -12.39 10.96
N VAL A 251 4.95 -12.67 9.69
CA VAL A 251 6.29 -13.00 9.21
C VAL A 251 6.73 -11.95 8.20
N SER A 252 7.92 -11.37 8.44
CA SER A 252 8.62 -10.56 7.45
C SER A 252 9.42 -11.49 6.51
N PRO A 253 9.16 -11.49 5.18
CA PRO A 253 9.86 -12.35 4.23
C PRO A 253 11.35 -12.01 4.06
N ASP A 254 11.74 -10.78 4.42
CA ASP A 254 13.12 -10.33 4.48
C ASP A 254 13.33 -9.28 5.58
N VAL A 255 14.57 -8.81 5.71
CA VAL A 255 14.96 -7.80 6.72
C VAL A 255 14.43 -6.40 6.37
N GLY A 256 14.21 -6.09 5.09
CA GLY A 256 13.72 -4.79 4.63
C GLY A 256 12.25 -4.56 5.00
N GLY A 257 11.43 -5.63 4.98
CA GLY A 257 10.01 -5.61 5.31
C GLY A 257 9.68 -5.55 6.81
N VAL A 258 10.67 -5.65 7.71
CA VAL A 258 10.43 -5.85 9.16
C VAL A 258 9.61 -4.73 9.79
N ALA A 259 9.84 -3.48 9.39
CA ALA A 259 9.07 -2.34 9.89
C ALA A 259 7.59 -2.44 9.48
N ARG A 260 7.31 -2.85 8.23
CA ARG A 260 5.97 -3.07 7.68
C ARG A 260 5.27 -4.23 8.39
N ALA A 261 5.95 -5.38 8.49
CA ALA A 261 5.44 -6.56 9.19
C ALA A 261 5.14 -6.26 10.67
N ARG A 262 5.97 -5.47 11.35
CA ARG A 262 5.72 -5.04 12.74
C ARG A 262 4.49 -4.13 12.85
N ALA A 263 4.33 -3.16 11.95
CA ALA A 263 3.13 -2.32 11.92
C ALA A 263 1.86 -3.14 11.64
N PHE A 264 1.98 -4.16 10.79
CA PHE A 264 0.93 -5.17 10.55
C PHE A 264 0.57 -5.96 11.79
N ALA A 265 1.56 -6.52 12.47
CA ALA A 265 1.39 -7.29 13.69
C ALA A 265 0.69 -6.50 14.80
N LYS A 266 1.08 -5.22 14.99
CA LYS A 266 0.48 -4.32 15.99
C LYS A 266 -1.03 -4.15 15.78
N LYS A 267 -1.48 -4.01 14.52
CA LYS A 267 -2.90 -3.85 14.17
C LYS A 267 -3.67 -5.17 14.23
N LEU A 268 -2.98 -6.30 14.08
CA LEU A 268 -3.54 -7.64 14.22
C LEU A 268 -3.43 -8.15 15.66
N SER A 269 -4.01 -7.40 16.62
CA SER A 269 -4.03 -7.75 18.05
C SER A 269 -2.65 -7.97 18.68
N ASP A 270 -1.65 -7.18 18.27
CA ASP A 270 -0.26 -7.31 18.74
C ASP A 270 0.32 -8.72 18.55
N ALA A 271 0.05 -9.32 17.39
CA ALA A 271 0.52 -10.65 17.05
C ALA A 271 2.06 -10.76 17.14
N PRO A 272 2.60 -11.92 17.53
CA PRO A 272 4.05 -12.18 17.47
C PRO A 272 4.63 -11.91 16.07
N LEU A 273 5.87 -11.42 16.04
CA LEU A 273 6.63 -11.18 14.81
C LEU A 273 7.71 -12.25 14.63
N ALA A 274 7.81 -12.81 13.42
CA ALA A 274 8.95 -13.60 12.97
C ALA A 274 9.60 -12.96 11.73
N ILE A 275 10.89 -13.24 11.51
CA ILE A 275 11.69 -12.64 10.44
C ILE A 275 12.48 -13.74 9.75
N VAL A 276 12.42 -13.76 8.42
CA VAL A 276 13.30 -14.60 7.60
C VAL A 276 14.58 -13.82 7.30
N ASP A 277 15.69 -14.21 7.94
CA ASP A 277 17.02 -13.65 7.66
C ASP A 277 17.70 -14.48 6.56
N LYS A 278 17.74 -13.90 5.36
CA LYS A 278 18.41 -14.50 4.20
C LYS A 278 19.87 -14.02 4.15
N ARG A 279 20.80 -14.89 4.53
CA ARG A 279 22.24 -14.61 4.38
C ARG A 279 22.76 -15.13 3.04
N ARG A 280 23.29 -14.22 2.21
CA ARG A 280 24.00 -14.56 0.98
C ARG A 280 25.50 -14.63 1.28
N HIS A 281 26.06 -15.84 1.35
CA HIS A 281 27.51 -16.02 1.51
C HIS A 281 28.23 -15.96 0.15
N GLY A 282 28.13 -14.84 -0.56
CA GLY A 282 28.84 -14.59 -1.82
C GLY A 282 28.12 -15.07 -3.09
N HIS A 283 28.71 -14.76 -4.24
CA HIS A 283 28.24 -15.24 -5.54
C HIS A 283 28.51 -16.76 -5.64
N ASN A 284 27.46 -17.57 -5.79
CA ASN A 284 27.47 -19.04 -5.96
C ASN A 284 27.48 -19.91 -4.70
N VAL A 285 27.21 -19.39 -3.50
CA VAL A 285 27.03 -20.23 -2.28
C VAL A 285 25.54 -20.31 -1.93
N ALA A 286 25.13 -21.49 -1.46
CA ALA A 286 23.77 -21.80 -1.04
C ALA A 286 23.21 -20.71 -0.09
N GLU A 287 21.97 -20.31 -0.35
CA GLU A 287 21.27 -19.31 0.46
C GLU A 287 20.91 -19.94 1.81
N VAL A 288 21.57 -19.50 2.89
CA VAL A 288 21.19 -19.91 4.25
C VAL A 288 20.06 -19.00 4.69
N MET A 289 18.90 -19.59 4.96
CA MET A 289 17.73 -18.88 5.48
C MET A 289 17.57 -19.27 6.96
N ASN A 290 17.66 -18.28 7.84
CA ASN A 290 17.41 -18.48 9.27
C ASN A 290 16.06 -17.86 9.63
N LEU A 291 15.30 -18.53 10.48
CA LEU A 291 14.07 -17.99 11.05
C LEU A 291 14.36 -17.40 12.43
N ILE A 292 13.96 -16.15 12.64
CA ILE A 292 14.00 -15.48 13.94
C ILE A 292 12.56 -15.31 14.41
N GLY A 293 12.18 -16.00 15.49
CA GLY A 293 10.81 -16.00 16.03
C GLY A 293 10.20 -17.40 16.06
N ASP A 294 9.20 -17.61 16.91
CA ASP A 294 8.55 -18.91 17.07
C ASP A 294 7.25 -19.00 16.27
N VAL A 295 7.24 -19.92 15.31
CA VAL A 295 6.14 -20.19 14.37
C VAL A 295 5.51 -21.56 14.56
N ARG A 296 6.02 -22.37 15.51
CA ARG A 296 5.61 -23.78 15.64
C ARG A 296 4.14 -23.88 16.06
N GLY A 297 3.35 -24.63 15.30
CA GLY A 297 1.93 -24.85 15.53
C GLY A 297 1.04 -23.64 15.23
N LYS A 298 1.61 -22.54 14.72
CA LYS A 298 0.91 -21.27 14.44
C LYS A 298 0.54 -21.13 12.98
N VAL A 299 -0.40 -20.23 12.72
CA VAL A 299 -0.74 -19.71 11.40
C VAL A 299 0.20 -18.55 11.08
N ALA A 300 1.06 -18.74 10.09
CA ALA A 300 2.03 -17.74 9.68
C ALA A 300 1.46 -16.85 8.58
N VAL A 301 1.41 -15.54 8.81
CA VAL A 301 0.97 -14.53 7.84
C VAL A 301 2.20 -13.79 7.32
N MET A 302 2.69 -14.17 6.15
CA MET A 302 3.78 -13.48 5.47
C MET A 302 3.24 -12.20 4.83
N MET A 303 3.82 -11.05 5.17
CA MET A 303 3.39 -9.75 4.63
C MET A 303 4.54 -9.02 3.94
N ASP A 304 4.33 -8.60 2.70
CA ASP A 304 5.25 -7.77 1.93
C ASP A 304 4.52 -6.64 1.19
N ASP A 305 5.25 -5.65 0.67
CA ASP A 305 4.65 -4.60 -0.15
C ASP A 305 4.20 -5.11 -1.52
N MET A 306 5.02 -5.96 -2.14
CA MET A 306 4.76 -6.52 -3.46
C MET A 306 5.30 -7.94 -3.60
N ILE A 307 4.68 -8.72 -4.49
CA ILE A 307 5.20 -10.03 -4.91
C ILE A 307 5.49 -9.97 -6.41
N ASP A 308 6.78 -10.06 -6.76
CA ASP A 308 7.25 -10.05 -8.16
C ASP A 308 7.39 -11.47 -8.71
N THR A 309 8.52 -12.15 -8.46
CA THR A 309 8.76 -13.52 -8.94
C THR A 309 8.35 -14.61 -7.93
N ALA A 310 7.82 -14.20 -6.77
CA ALA A 310 7.49 -15.06 -5.62
C ALA A 310 8.64 -15.93 -5.07
N GLY A 311 9.89 -15.72 -5.48
CA GLY A 311 11.02 -16.55 -5.02
C GLY A 311 11.32 -16.40 -3.52
N THR A 312 11.28 -15.17 -3.00
CA THR A 312 11.51 -14.90 -1.56
C THR A 312 10.40 -15.51 -0.71
N ILE A 313 9.14 -15.25 -1.07
CA ILE A 313 7.99 -15.70 -0.28
C ILE A 313 7.82 -17.21 -0.31
N ALA A 314 8.06 -17.89 -1.46
CA ALA A 314 7.98 -19.34 -1.55
C ALA A 314 9.04 -20.05 -0.68
N LYS A 315 10.31 -19.61 -0.75
CA LYS A 315 11.37 -20.15 0.11
C LYS A 315 11.11 -19.87 1.59
N GLY A 316 10.54 -18.70 1.90
CA GLY A 316 10.12 -18.39 3.27
C GLY A 316 9.02 -19.31 3.74
N ALA A 317 8.02 -19.61 2.90
CA ALA A 317 6.95 -20.54 3.22
C ALA A 317 7.47 -21.98 3.43
N GLU A 318 8.40 -22.45 2.59
CA GLU A 318 9.07 -23.75 2.79
C GLU A 318 9.75 -23.83 4.16
N LEU A 319 10.50 -22.78 4.54
CA LEU A 319 11.16 -22.70 5.85
C LEU A 319 10.14 -22.69 7.00
N LEU A 320 9.04 -21.94 6.87
CA LEU A 320 7.99 -21.89 7.90
C LEU A 320 7.36 -23.26 8.13
N HIS A 321 7.08 -24.01 7.06
CA HIS A 321 6.60 -25.39 7.17
C HIS A 321 7.63 -26.32 7.83
N GLN A 322 8.92 -26.19 7.48
CA GLN A 322 10.00 -26.96 8.11
C GLN A 322 10.13 -26.68 9.62
N GLU A 323 9.91 -25.43 10.04
CA GLU A 323 9.91 -25.02 11.45
C GLU A 323 8.59 -25.35 12.19
N GLY A 324 7.63 -25.93 11.48
CA GLY A 324 6.40 -26.48 12.04
C GLY A 324 5.21 -25.51 12.07
N ALA A 325 5.17 -24.49 11.21
CA ALA A 325 3.97 -23.69 11.00
C ALA A 325 2.81 -24.57 10.52
N ARG A 326 1.59 -24.32 11.03
CA ARG A 326 0.38 -25.08 10.68
C ARG A 326 -0.13 -24.72 9.29
N GLU A 327 -0.17 -23.42 9.01
CA GLU A 327 -0.67 -22.83 7.78
C GLU A 327 0.20 -21.61 7.44
N VAL A 328 0.33 -21.32 6.15
CA VAL A 328 1.07 -20.14 5.66
C VAL A 328 0.18 -19.35 4.72
N TYR A 329 -0.01 -18.07 5.04
CA TYR A 329 -0.71 -17.09 4.22
C TYR A 329 0.31 -16.13 3.62
N ALA A 330 0.14 -15.79 2.34
CA ALA A 330 0.91 -14.74 1.68
C ALA A 330 0.02 -13.51 1.50
N CYS A 331 0.49 -12.35 1.95
CA CYS A 331 -0.19 -11.07 1.80
C CYS A 331 0.72 -10.08 1.09
N CYS A 332 0.21 -9.38 0.08
CA CYS A 332 0.88 -8.19 -0.43
C CYS A 332 -0.10 -7.17 -1.01
N THR A 333 0.32 -5.91 -1.08
CA THR A 333 -0.48 -4.90 -1.75
C THR A 333 -0.38 -5.07 -3.26
N HIS A 334 0.83 -5.19 -3.81
CA HIS A 334 1.02 -5.18 -5.26
C HIS A 334 1.38 -6.56 -5.84
N ALA A 335 0.48 -7.12 -6.62
CA ALA A 335 0.66 -8.40 -7.31
C ALA A 335 1.35 -8.23 -8.68
N VAL A 336 2.66 -7.99 -8.68
CA VAL A 336 3.43 -7.84 -9.92
C VAL A 336 3.47 -9.16 -10.71
N PHE A 337 3.66 -10.29 -10.02
CA PHE A 337 3.54 -11.66 -10.54
C PHE A 337 4.23 -11.85 -11.90
N SER A 338 5.52 -11.50 -11.97
CA SER A 338 6.37 -11.85 -13.12
C SER A 338 6.72 -13.34 -13.06
N PRO A 339 6.92 -14.01 -14.20
CA PRO A 339 7.26 -15.44 -14.19
C PRO A 339 8.51 -15.75 -13.34
N PRO A 340 8.55 -16.88 -12.61
CA PRO A 340 7.53 -17.93 -12.49
C PRO A 340 6.65 -17.79 -11.23
N ALA A 341 6.11 -16.59 -10.95
CA ALA A 341 5.39 -16.34 -9.70
C ALA A 341 4.17 -17.25 -9.50
N ILE A 342 3.33 -17.42 -10.53
CA ILE A 342 2.09 -18.20 -10.43
C ILE A 342 2.38 -19.64 -10.04
N GLU A 343 3.35 -20.29 -10.72
CA GLU A 343 3.77 -21.66 -10.41
C GLU A 343 4.22 -21.84 -8.96
N ARG A 344 4.96 -20.86 -8.42
CA ARG A 344 5.43 -20.88 -7.03
C ARG A 344 4.31 -20.66 -6.03
N LEU A 345 3.38 -19.75 -6.32
CA LEU A 345 2.27 -19.41 -5.44
C LEU A 345 1.19 -20.51 -5.43
N SER A 346 1.00 -21.21 -6.55
CA SER A 346 0.07 -22.33 -6.68
C SER A 346 0.67 -23.69 -6.30
N SER A 347 1.89 -23.73 -5.76
CA SER A 347 2.62 -24.96 -5.41
C SER A 347 2.01 -25.78 -4.27
N GLY A 348 1.01 -25.22 -3.57
CA GLY A 348 0.41 -25.82 -2.36
C GLY A 348 1.11 -25.41 -1.06
N LEU A 349 2.17 -24.58 -1.12
CA LEU A 349 2.81 -24.02 0.07
C LEU A 349 1.94 -23.03 0.85
N PHE A 350 0.99 -22.39 0.17
CA PHE A 350 0.14 -21.36 0.74
C PHE A 350 -1.28 -21.88 0.92
N GLN A 351 -1.84 -21.63 2.10
CA GLN A 351 -3.26 -21.82 2.36
C GLN A 351 -4.08 -20.81 1.54
N GLU A 352 -3.56 -19.59 1.42
CA GLU A 352 -4.15 -18.51 0.64
C GLU A 352 -3.11 -17.44 0.30
N VAL A 353 -3.28 -16.83 -0.88
CA VAL A 353 -2.50 -15.69 -1.36
C VAL A 353 -3.45 -14.51 -1.50
N ILE A 354 -3.34 -13.55 -0.59
CA ILE A 354 -4.22 -12.39 -0.47
C ILE A 354 -3.50 -11.18 -1.06
N ILE A 355 -4.10 -10.58 -2.07
CA ILE A 355 -3.55 -9.41 -2.77
C ILE A 355 -4.58 -8.31 -2.89
N THR A 356 -4.16 -7.12 -3.31
CA THR A 356 -5.09 -6.07 -3.74
C THR A 356 -5.18 -5.94 -5.26
N ASN A 357 -6.24 -5.32 -5.77
CA ASN A 357 -6.43 -5.01 -7.19
C ASN A 357 -5.69 -3.75 -7.67
N THR A 358 -4.62 -3.30 -6.99
CA THR A 358 -3.78 -2.16 -7.43
C THR A 358 -3.11 -2.39 -8.78
N ILE A 359 -2.81 -3.64 -9.12
CA ILE A 359 -2.35 -4.10 -10.45
C ILE A 359 -3.43 -5.03 -11.00
N PRO A 360 -3.89 -4.86 -12.26
CA PRO A 360 -4.86 -5.80 -12.83
C PRO A 360 -4.21 -7.17 -13.04
N LEU A 361 -4.95 -8.23 -12.77
CA LEU A 361 -4.55 -9.58 -13.13
C LEU A 361 -5.35 -10.08 -14.31
N LYS A 362 -4.65 -10.69 -15.27
CA LYS A 362 -5.28 -11.46 -16.35
C LYS A 362 -5.88 -12.73 -15.77
N GLU A 363 -6.98 -13.19 -16.35
CA GLU A 363 -7.66 -14.43 -15.92
C GLU A 363 -6.73 -15.65 -15.89
N GLU A 364 -5.77 -15.73 -16.82
CA GLU A 364 -4.75 -16.78 -16.90
C GLU A 364 -3.82 -16.85 -15.66
N LYS A 365 -3.69 -15.75 -14.92
CA LYS A 365 -2.90 -15.68 -13.69
C LYS A 365 -3.69 -16.06 -12.44
N ASN A 366 -4.96 -16.43 -12.59
CA ASN A 366 -5.80 -16.84 -11.48
C ASN A 366 -5.49 -18.28 -11.04
N PHE A 367 -5.60 -18.56 -9.75
CA PHE A 367 -5.41 -19.88 -9.18
C PHE A 367 -6.27 -20.05 -7.92
N PRO A 368 -6.61 -21.29 -7.50
CA PRO A 368 -7.64 -21.52 -6.46
C PRO A 368 -7.38 -20.85 -5.11
N GLN A 369 -6.12 -20.67 -4.73
CA GLN A 369 -5.70 -20.06 -3.46
C GLN A 369 -5.62 -18.52 -3.54
N LEU A 370 -5.87 -17.90 -4.69
CA LEU A 370 -5.75 -16.46 -4.87
C LEU A 370 -7.03 -15.74 -4.43
N THR A 371 -6.88 -14.77 -3.53
CA THR A 371 -7.93 -13.84 -3.14
C THR A 371 -7.51 -12.43 -3.51
N ILE A 372 -8.38 -11.73 -4.26
CA ILE A 372 -8.15 -10.35 -4.69
C ILE A 372 -9.10 -9.43 -3.94
N LEU A 373 -8.54 -8.49 -3.19
CA LEU A 373 -9.29 -7.48 -2.43
C LEU A 373 -9.31 -6.15 -3.18
N SER A 374 -10.43 -5.45 -3.16
CA SER A 374 -10.52 -4.13 -3.79
C SER A 374 -10.03 -3.03 -2.86
N VAL A 375 -9.17 -2.14 -3.40
CA VAL A 375 -8.79 -0.87 -2.73
C VAL A 375 -9.66 0.31 -3.16
N ALA A 376 -10.74 0.08 -3.92
CA ALA A 376 -11.57 1.14 -4.47
C ALA A 376 -12.17 2.05 -3.40
N ASN A 377 -12.71 1.48 -2.31
CA ASN A 377 -13.29 2.27 -1.23
C ASN A 377 -12.24 3.16 -0.56
N LEU A 378 -11.05 2.62 -0.32
CA LEU A 378 -9.94 3.33 0.29
C LEU A 378 -9.46 4.50 -0.59
N LEU A 379 -9.27 4.25 -1.89
CA LEU A 379 -8.85 5.26 -2.85
C LEU A 379 -9.95 6.30 -3.10
N GLY A 380 -11.20 5.88 -3.22
CA GLY A 380 -12.36 6.76 -3.42
C GLY A 380 -12.59 7.71 -2.25
N GLU A 381 -12.51 7.21 -1.01
CA GLU A 381 -12.57 8.03 0.20
C GLU A 381 -11.41 9.03 0.25
N THR A 382 -10.20 8.61 -0.13
CA THR A 382 -9.04 9.52 -0.20
C THR A 382 -9.23 10.61 -1.25
N ILE A 383 -9.71 10.25 -2.45
CA ILE A 383 -10.02 11.22 -3.52
C ILE A 383 -11.08 12.22 -3.06
N TRP A 384 -12.12 11.75 -2.35
CA TRP A 384 -13.18 12.60 -1.82
C TRP A 384 -12.62 13.65 -0.85
N ARG A 385 -11.78 13.24 0.10
CA ARG A 385 -11.14 14.14 1.08
C ARG A 385 -10.20 15.15 0.40
N VAL A 386 -9.36 14.68 -0.52
CA VAL A 386 -8.47 15.56 -1.30
C VAL A 386 -9.27 16.59 -2.11
N HIS A 387 -10.40 16.20 -2.69
CA HIS A 387 -11.25 17.13 -3.42
C HIS A 387 -11.88 18.18 -2.52
N ASP A 388 -12.37 17.78 -1.34
CA ASP A 388 -12.98 18.68 -0.35
C ASP A 388 -11.96 19.71 0.16
N ASP A 389 -10.75 19.26 0.53
CA ASP A 389 -9.64 20.11 0.94
C ASP A 389 -9.24 21.13 -0.15
N CYS A 390 -9.34 20.76 -1.43
CA CYS A 390 -9.08 21.66 -2.55
C CYS A 390 -10.24 22.63 -2.86
N SER A 391 -11.44 22.36 -2.34
CA SER A 391 -12.66 23.12 -2.61
C SER A 391 -12.92 24.17 -1.53
N VAL A 392 -12.60 23.85 -0.28
CA VAL A 392 -12.62 24.79 0.83
C VAL A 392 -11.26 25.50 0.84
N GLY A 393 -11.20 26.76 0.39
CA GLY A 393 -9.95 27.53 0.30
C GLY A 393 -9.29 27.90 1.64
N HIS A 394 -9.09 26.94 2.53
CA HIS A 394 -8.47 27.11 3.84
C HIS A 394 -7.02 26.58 3.88
N ALA A 395 -6.19 27.33 4.59
CA ALA A 395 -4.76 27.13 4.78
C ALA A 395 -4.40 25.75 5.39
N PRO A 396 -3.16 25.26 5.22
CA PRO A 396 -2.82 23.86 5.46
C PRO A 396 -2.74 23.60 6.97
N TYR A 397 -3.72 22.89 7.51
CA TYR A 397 -3.55 22.20 8.78
C TYR A 397 -3.12 20.77 8.51
N SER A 398 -1.81 20.59 8.60
CA SER A 398 -1.14 19.36 8.99
C SER A 398 -1.83 18.76 10.22
N THR A 399 -2.65 17.74 10.02
CA THR A 399 -2.95 16.67 10.99
C THR A 399 -3.52 15.48 10.21
N LEU A 400 -2.64 14.78 9.51
CA LEU A 400 -2.92 13.41 9.09
C LEU A 400 -2.48 12.49 10.23
N ASP A 401 -3.31 12.38 11.26
CA ASP A 401 -3.24 11.26 12.21
C ASP A 401 -4.07 10.11 11.62
N ILE A 402 -3.45 9.37 10.69
CA ILE A 402 -3.86 8.01 10.36
C ILE A 402 -2.78 7.09 10.94
N ASP A 403 -2.87 6.87 12.25
CA ASP A 403 -2.15 5.79 12.94
C ASP A 403 -3.08 4.59 13.19
#